data_AF-A0A3R9AY08-F1
#
_entry.id   AF-A0A3R9AY08-F1
#
_cell.length_a   1.000
_cell.length_b   1.000
_cell.length_c   1.000
_cell.angle_alpha   90.00
_cell.angle_beta   90.00
_cell.angle_gamma   90.00
#
_symmetry.space_group_name_H-M   'P 1'
#
loop_
_entity.id
_entity.type
_entity.pdbx_description
1 polymer ?
#
loop_
_entity_poly.entity_id
_entity_poly.type
_entity_poly.pdbx_seq_one_letter_code
_entity_poly.pdbx_strand_id
1 'polypeptide(L)'
;MLKVTPPEAKETGEFGIKGGEVCKWWELVQKVEVEGLLQLPWRSCVTSDGIEVGTDESFSEGTSQDGTALVGLERGPVAEADVRPPKRMFEPAFWLRPLRSYPDRPADRVDFDVRMRKVGDQSEVRLLRHYPWRLEERRDPDGAVQFKVWNELEDQGMAVSTTDDQHRFEARRSPRAPTYPYTAFDKTFERVDMKKPASHRGVDCAWFDLKPDILKPAVKNVVRAECVTPDGIPLKFIGLDSSGAAEIFTAFDARRRPVDFKEMIPPPELIDPLTWGFTVGE
;
A
#
# COMPACT_ATOMS: atom_id res chain seq x y z
N MET A 1 -6.40 -20.40 13.84
CA MET A 1 -6.73 -19.02 14.23
C MET A 1 -5.92 -18.68 15.47
N LEU A 2 -4.92 -17.81 15.37
CA LEU A 2 -4.30 -17.20 16.54
C LEU A 2 -5.37 -16.29 17.17
N LYS A 3 -5.74 -16.55 18.43
CA LYS A 3 -6.54 -15.60 19.20
C LYS A 3 -5.66 -14.40 19.51
N VAL A 4 -5.77 -13.35 18.69
CA VAL A 4 -5.21 -12.05 19.03
C VAL A 4 -6.10 -11.49 20.13
N THR A 5 -5.64 -11.54 21.36
CA THR A 5 -6.28 -10.82 22.46
C THR A 5 -5.96 -9.34 22.25
N PRO A 6 -6.94 -8.43 22.35
CA PRO A 6 -6.65 -7.00 22.29
C PRO A 6 -5.56 -6.65 23.30
N PRO A 7 -4.60 -5.77 22.96
CA PRO A 7 -3.61 -5.30 23.92
C PRO A 7 -4.31 -4.65 25.12
N GLU A 8 -3.85 -4.95 26.33
CA GLU A 8 -4.35 -4.35 27.56
C GLU A 8 -3.49 -3.13 27.87
N ALA A 9 -4.09 -1.94 28.00
CA ALA A 9 -3.40 -0.76 28.51
C ALA A 9 -3.35 -0.82 30.04
N LYS A 10 -2.16 -0.67 30.62
CA LYS A 10 -1.94 -0.69 32.06
C LYS A 10 -1.26 0.60 32.52
N GLU A 11 -1.84 1.27 33.51
CA GLU A 11 -1.19 2.40 34.19
C GLU A 11 0.05 1.89 34.94
N THR A 12 1.20 2.53 34.73
CA THR A 12 2.46 2.11 35.35
C THR A 12 2.64 2.67 36.77
N GLY A 13 1.82 3.66 37.15
CA GLY A 13 1.96 4.42 38.40
C GLY A 13 3.05 5.49 38.36
N GLU A 14 3.76 5.61 37.24
CA GLU A 14 4.77 6.64 37.03
C GLU A 14 4.15 7.92 36.47
N PHE A 15 4.63 9.05 36.96
CA PHE A 15 4.25 10.37 36.47
C PHE A 15 5.36 10.94 35.58
N GLY A 16 4.96 11.70 34.56
CA GLY A 16 5.85 12.41 33.66
C GLY A 16 5.44 13.88 33.53
N ILE A 17 6.38 14.68 33.06
CA ILE A 17 6.11 16.03 32.57
C ILE A 17 6.56 16.10 31.11
N LYS A 18 5.64 16.38 30.20
CA LYS A 18 5.92 16.50 28.76
C LYS A 18 5.24 17.75 28.21
N GLY A 19 6.01 18.62 27.55
CA GLY A 19 5.51 19.90 27.04
C GLY A 19 4.86 20.80 28.10
N GLY A 20 5.29 20.70 29.37
CA GLY A 20 4.72 21.45 30.50
C GLY A 20 3.48 20.81 31.14
N GLU A 21 2.97 19.71 30.58
CA GLU A 21 1.79 19.00 31.07
C GLU A 21 2.19 17.86 32.02
N VAL A 22 1.46 17.74 33.13
CA VAL A 22 1.59 16.61 34.06
C VAL A 22 0.78 15.44 33.52
N CYS A 23 1.42 14.28 33.35
CA CYS A 23 0.80 13.09 32.79
C CYS A 23 1.16 11.84 33.57
N LYS A 24 0.35 10.80 33.39
CA LYS A 24 0.58 9.44 33.89
C LYS A 24 0.98 8.54 32.75
N TRP A 25 1.93 7.67 32.99
CA TRP A 25 2.35 6.70 31.99
C TRP A 25 1.42 5.48 31.94
N TRP A 26 1.03 5.15 30.72
CA TRP A 26 0.30 3.96 30.35
C TRP A 26 1.18 3.11 29.45
N GLU A 27 1.17 1.81 29.67
CA GLU A 27 1.92 0.83 28.88
C GLU A 27 0.94 -0.10 28.18
N LEU A 28 1.11 -0.28 26.87
CA LEU A 28 0.39 -1.29 26.11
C LEU A 28 1.06 -2.65 26.31
N VAL A 29 0.41 -3.51 27.10
CA VAL A 29 0.87 -4.88 27.34
C VAL A 29 0.16 -5.81 26.37
N GLN A 30 0.89 -6.30 25.37
CA GLN A 30 0.37 -7.29 24.43
C GLN A 30 0.74 -8.70 24.94
N LYS A 31 -0.26 -9.50 25.35
CA LYS A 31 -0.07 -10.92 25.70
C LYS A 31 0.11 -11.72 24.41
N VAL A 32 1.34 -11.89 23.93
CA VAL A 32 1.62 -12.73 22.76
C VAL A 32 2.38 -13.98 23.20
N GLU A 33 1.74 -15.15 23.10
CA GLU A 33 2.34 -16.50 23.24
C GLU A 33 3.20 -16.89 22.01
N VAL A 34 4.00 -15.96 21.48
CA VAL A 34 4.92 -16.28 20.38
C VAL A 34 6.33 -16.14 20.91
N GLU A 35 6.91 -17.28 21.30
CA GLU A 35 8.32 -17.41 21.63
C GLU A 35 9.18 -16.77 20.53
N GLY A 36 9.94 -15.72 20.89
CA GLY A 36 11.05 -15.22 20.07
C GLY A 36 10.89 -13.83 19.42
N LEU A 37 9.76 -13.13 19.58
CA LEU A 37 9.63 -11.71 19.18
C LEU A 37 9.48 -10.84 20.43
N LEU A 38 10.59 -10.23 20.87
CA LEU A 38 10.56 -9.13 21.84
C LEU A 38 9.86 -7.92 21.19
N GLN A 39 8.56 -7.77 21.40
CA GLN A 39 7.92 -6.47 21.18
C GLN A 39 8.26 -5.57 22.36
N LEU A 40 8.85 -4.41 22.08
CA LEU A 40 9.14 -3.41 23.09
C LEU A 40 7.83 -2.81 23.60
N PRO A 41 7.71 -2.54 24.90
CA PRO A 41 6.51 -1.93 25.45
C PRO A 41 6.33 -0.51 24.88
N TRP A 42 5.17 -0.27 24.26
CA TRP A 42 4.77 1.07 23.87
C TRP A 42 4.22 1.81 25.09
N ARG A 43 4.82 2.95 25.42
CA ARG A 43 4.37 3.79 26.54
C ARG A 43 3.79 5.11 26.03
N SER A 44 2.66 5.50 26.59
CA SER A 44 1.98 6.77 26.33
C SER A 44 1.85 7.57 27.62
N CYS A 45 2.25 8.84 27.62
CA CYS A 45 2.03 9.74 28.74
C CYS A 45 0.72 10.49 28.52
N VAL A 46 -0.27 10.20 29.37
CA VAL A 46 -1.65 10.70 29.22
C VAL A 46 -1.99 11.61 30.40
N THR A 47 -2.51 12.80 30.12
CA THR A 47 -2.95 13.77 31.13
C THR A 47 -4.22 13.29 31.86
N SER A 48 -4.61 13.95 32.95
CA SER A 48 -5.80 13.55 33.73
C SER A 48 -7.11 13.67 32.95
N ASP A 49 -7.14 14.50 31.90
CA ASP A 49 -8.26 14.68 30.97
C ASP A 49 -8.16 13.80 29.71
N GLY A 50 -7.20 12.86 29.66
CA GLY A 50 -7.15 11.81 28.63
C GLY A 50 -6.38 12.17 27.36
N ILE A 51 -5.55 13.22 27.38
CA ILE A 51 -4.78 13.68 26.20
C ILE A 51 -3.39 13.03 26.23
N GLU A 52 -3.00 12.38 25.13
CA GLU A 52 -1.63 11.89 24.97
C GLU A 52 -0.68 13.06 24.67
N VAL A 53 0.30 13.27 25.55
CA VAL A 53 1.27 14.38 25.48
C VAL A 53 2.70 13.92 25.19
N GLY A 54 2.88 12.62 24.99
CA GLY A 54 4.12 12.05 24.49
C GLY A 54 4.13 10.54 24.55
N THR A 55 5.06 9.95 23.81
CA THR A 55 5.27 8.51 23.76
C THR A 55 6.73 8.18 24.03
N ASP A 56 6.99 6.94 24.43
CA ASP A 56 8.33 6.39 24.60
C ASP A 56 8.36 4.94 24.11
N GLU A 57 9.18 4.69 23.09
CA GLU A 57 9.57 3.35 22.66
C GLU A 57 10.92 3.02 23.30
N SER A 58 10.85 2.44 24.50
CA SER A 58 12.07 2.05 25.22
C SER A 58 12.67 0.78 24.61
N PHE A 59 13.74 0.92 23.84
CA PHE A 59 14.73 -0.14 23.68
C PHE A 59 15.37 -0.36 25.05
N SER A 60 15.28 -1.58 25.59
CA SER A 60 15.92 -2.09 26.81
C SER A 60 16.88 -1.14 27.56
N GLU A 61 16.63 -0.91 28.85
CA GLU A 61 17.46 -0.16 29.82
C GLU A 61 18.47 0.85 29.23
N GLY A 62 18.02 2.11 29.16
CA GLY A 62 18.94 3.25 29.28
C GLY A 62 19.08 4.18 28.06
N THR A 63 18.43 3.91 26.93
CA THR A 63 18.40 4.84 25.80
C THR A 63 17.01 4.96 25.18
N SER A 64 16.23 5.96 25.62
CA SER A 64 15.01 6.42 24.93
C SER A 64 15.42 7.35 23.77
N GLN A 65 15.35 6.88 22.51
CA GLN A 65 15.57 7.76 21.34
C GLN A 65 14.32 7.98 20.51
N ASP A 66 13.37 7.04 20.48
CA ASP A 66 12.17 7.14 19.65
C ASP A 66 10.94 7.39 20.53
N GLY A 67 10.34 8.57 20.38
CA GLY A 67 9.17 8.98 21.13
C GLY A 67 8.65 10.34 20.67
N THR A 68 7.35 10.56 20.79
CA THR A 68 6.73 11.84 20.48
C THR A 68 6.76 12.76 21.71
N ALA A 69 6.87 14.06 21.47
CA ALA A 69 6.78 15.07 22.52
C ALA A 69 5.80 16.16 22.12
N LEU A 70 4.95 16.57 23.07
CA LEU A 70 4.06 17.69 22.91
C LEU A 70 4.83 18.99 22.60
N VAL A 71 4.46 19.66 21.52
CA VAL A 71 5.00 20.97 21.12
C VAL A 71 4.10 22.15 21.49
N GLY A 72 2.82 21.88 21.75
CA GLY A 72 1.83 22.86 22.19
C GLY A 72 0.48 22.18 22.43
N LEU A 73 -0.28 22.67 23.40
CA LEU A 73 -1.61 22.17 23.74
C LEU A 73 -2.56 23.32 23.99
N GLU A 74 -3.67 23.33 23.26
CA GLU A 74 -4.82 24.19 23.52
C GLU A 74 -6.02 23.30 23.87
N ARG A 75 -6.69 23.59 24.99
CA ARG A 75 -7.87 22.85 25.43
C ARG A 75 -9.12 23.63 25.09
N GLY A 76 -10.01 23.02 24.32
CA GLY A 76 -11.27 23.61 23.95
C GLY A 76 -12.05 22.74 22.97
N PRO A 77 -13.27 23.15 22.61
CA PRO A 77 -14.01 22.53 21.52
C PRO A 77 -13.20 22.61 20.23
N VAL A 78 -13.00 21.48 19.56
CA VAL A 78 -12.39 21.42 18.23
C VAL A 78 -13.51 21.53 17.19
N ALA A 79 -13.36 22.40 16.19
CA ALA A 79 -14.37 22.53 15.15
C ALA A 79 -14.42 21.25 14.31
N GLU A 80 -15.61 20.87 13.83
CA GLU A 80 -15.73 19.68 12.96
C GLU A 80 -14.84 19.78 11.71
N ALA A 81 -14.60 20.99 11.20
CA ALA A 81 -13.72 21.21 10.07
C ALA A 81 -12.25 20.86 10.36
N ASP A 82 -11.80 21.00 11.61
CA ASP A 82 -10.40 20.76 12.00
C ASP A 82 -10.07 19.26 12.14
N VAL A 83 -11.09 18.42 12.35
CA VAL A 83 -10.95 16.96 12.42
C VAL A 83 -11.30 16.24 11.12
N ARG A 84 -11.91 16.94 10.16
CA ARG A 84 -12.24 16.38 8.85
C ARG A 84 -11.00 16.37 7.95
N PRO A 85 -10.77 15.28 7.20
CA PRO A 85 -9.73 15.29 6.19
C PRO A 85 -9.97 16.41 5.16
N PRO A 86 -8.93 17.16 4.75
CA PRO A 86 -9.03 18.15 3.69
C PRO A 86 -9.51 17.55 2.37
N LYS A 87 -10.42 18.23 1.66
CA LYS A 87 -10.97 17.77 0.37
C LYS A 87 -9.89 17.40 -0.65
N ARG A 88 -8.80 18.17 -0.70
CA ARG A 88 -7.65 17.92 -1.60
C ARG A 88 -7.05 16.51 -1.47
N MET A 89 -7.22 15.84 -0.32
CA MET A 89 -6.73 14.46 -0.12
C MET A 89 -7.43 13.46 -1.05
N PHE A 90 -8.64 13.77 -1.52
CA PHE A 90 -9.42 12.90 -2.40
C PHE A 90 -9.43 13.36 -3.85
N GLU A 91 -8.62 14.36 -4.21
CA GLU A 91 -8.50 14.85 -5.59
C GLU A 91 -7.38 14.09 -6.33
N PRO A 92 -7.69 13.23 -7.32
CA PRO A 92 -6.65 12.48 -8.01
C PRO A 92 -5.64 13.38 -8.73
N ALA A 93 -6.10 14.52 -9.23
CA ALA A 93 -5.26 15.51 -9.88
C ALA A 93 -4.12 16.02 -8.97
N PHE A 94 -4.30 16.04 -7.65
CA PHE A 94 -3.24 16.43 -6.72
C PHE A 94 -2.14 15.37 -6.64
N TRP A 95 -2.52 14.10 -6.41
CA TRP A 95 -1.59 12.99 -6.21
C TRP A 95 -0.92 12.52 -7.49
N LEU A 96 -1.65 12.56 -8.61
CA LEU A 96 -1.21 12.06 -9.90
C LEU A 96 -0.51 13.12 -10.77
N ARG A 97 -0.38 14.37 -10.27
CA ARG A 97 0.35 15.43 -10.98
C ARG A 97 1.85 15.14 -11.00
N PRO A 98 2.49 14.94 -12.17
CA PRO A 98 3.92 14.64 -12.29
C PRO A 98 4.82 15.55 -11.45
N LEU A 99 5.82 14.96 -10.78
CA LEU A 99 6.85 15.71 -10.07
C LEU A 99 7.90 16.32 -11.02
N ARG A 100 8.11 15.70 -12.19
CA ARG A 100 9.02 16.13 -13.23
C ARG A 100 8.50 15.78 -14.62
N SER A 101 9.19 16.26 -15.65
CA SER A 101 8.98 15.82 -17.03
C SER A 101 9.64 14.46 -17.26
N TYR A 102 9.00 13.62 -18.08
CA TYR A 102 9.51 12.30 -18.50
C TYR A 102 9.65 12.27 -20.03
N PRO A 103 10.71 12.87 -20.59
CA PRO A 103 10.89 12.92 -22.04
C PRO A 103 11.27 11.55 -22.62
N ASP A 104 11.96 10.72 -21.83
CA ASP A 104 12.43 9.42 -22.25
C ASP A 104 11.30 8.39 -22.19
N ARG A 105 11.13 7.64 -23.28
CA ARG A 105 10.21 6.50 -23.37
C ARG A 105 10.99 5.28 -23.84
N PRO A 106 11.41 4.40 -22.91
CA PRO A 106 12.13 3.19 -23.27
C PRO A 106 11.30 2.30 -24.21
N ALA A 107 11.94 1.71 -25.22
CA ALA A 107 11.28 0.83 -26.17
C ALA A 107 10.73 -0.45 -25.51
N ASP A 108 11.29 -0.87 -24.38
CA ASP A 108 10.85 -2.00 -23.56
C ASP A 108 9.72 -1.62 -22.56
N ARG A 109 9.14 -0.43 -22.70
CA ARG A 109 8.09 0.12 -21.85
C ARG A 109 6.97 0.75 -22.68
N VAL A 110 6.40 -0.02 -23.59
CA VAL A 110 5.29 0.47 -24.42
C VAL A 110 4.00 0.63 -23.61
N ASP A 111 3.19 1.60 -24.00
CA ASP A 111 1.83 1.76 -23.49
C ASP A 111 0.96 0.57 -23.92
N PHE A 112 0.08 0.12 -23.03
CA PHE A 112 -0.77 -1.03 -23.26
C PHE A 112 -2.11 -0.94 -22.54
N ASP A 113 -3.07 -1.72 -23.02
CA ASP A 113 -4.30 -2.09 -22.32
C ASP A 113 -4.45 -3.60 -22.36
N VAL A 114 -4.41 -4.23 -21.19
CA VAL A 114 -4.53 -5.68 -21.04
C VAL A 114 -5.70 -6.00 -20.11
N ARG A 115 -6.53 -6.94 -20.52
CA ARG A 115 -7.55 -7.54 -19.67
C ARG A 115 -7.25 -9.01 -19.46
N MET A 116 -7.28 -9.42 -18.21
CA MET A 116 -7.01 -10.78 -17.79
C MET A 116 -8.19 -11.33 -17.00
N ARG A 117 -8.37 -12.65 -17.05
CA ARG A 117 -9.36 -13.36 -16.25
C ARG A 117 -8.66 -14.42 -15.39
N LYS A 118 -9.14 -14.58 -14.16
CA LYS A 118 -8.73 -15.65 -13.26
C LYS A 118 -9.12 -17.01 -13.84
N VAL A 119 -8.21 -17.97 -13.81
CA VAL A 119 -8.51 -19.35 -14.23
C VAL A 119 -9.45 -19.97 -13.20
N GLY A 120 -10.60 -20.44 -13.66
CA GLY A 120 -11.60 -21.09 -12.81
C GLY A 120 -12.65 -20.16 -12.19
N ASP A 121 -12.61 -18.86 -12.48
CA ASP A 121 -13.56 -17.86 -11.95
C ASP A 121 -13.80 -16.71 -12.96
N GLN A 122 -14.67 -15.76 -12.61
CA GLN A 122 -15.00 -14.55 -13.36
C GLN A 122 -14.26 -13.30 -12.86
N SER A 123 -13.38 -13.38 -11.86
CA SER A 123 -12.54 -12.24 -11.47
C SER A 123 -11.74 -11.71 -12.66
N GLU A 124 -11.82 -10.40 -12.89
CA GLU A 124 -11.12 -9.74 -13.99
C GLU A 124 -10.12 -8.73 -13.46
N VAL A 125 -8.99 -8.64 -14.15
CA VAL A 125 -7.95 -7.64 -13.92
C VAL A 125 -7.73 -6.85 -15.20
N ARG A 126 -7.79 -5.52 -15.09
CA ARG A 126 -7.40 -4.59 -16.14
C ARG A 126 -6.06 -3.95 -15.77
N LEU A 127 -5.12 -4.00 -16.71
CA LEU A 127 -3.81 -3.37 -16.58
C LEU A 127 -3.67 -2.32 -17.67
N LEU A 128 -3.30 -1.10 -17.29
CA LEU A 128 -2.98 -0.02 -18.24
C LEU A 128 -1.55 0.47 -18.00
N ARG A 129 -0.89 0.93 -19.07
CA ARG A 129 0.34 1.73 -18.96
C ARG A 129 0.23 2.99 -19.82
N HIS A 130 0.52 4.13 -19.19
CA HIS A 130 0.85 5.40 -19.82
C HIS A 130 2.21 5.81 -19.24
N TYR A 131 3.32 5.38 -19.85
CA TYR A 131 4.62 5.48 -19.21
C TYR A 131 4.94 6.91 -18.70
N PRO A 132 5.40 7.07 -17.44
CA PRO A 132 5.83 6.05 -16.48
C PRO A 132 4.73 5.51 -15.55
N TRP A 133 3.46 5.82 -15.80
CA TRP A 133 2.35 5.38 -14.98
C TRP A 133 1.87 4.00 -15.39
N ARG A 134 1.57 3.18 -14.38
CA ARG A 134 0.88 1.90 -14.55
C ARG A 134 -0.36 1.86 -13.66
N LEU A 135 -1.41 1.21 -14.14
CA LEU A 135 -2.64 0.95 -13.41
C LEU A 135 -2.88 -0.55 -13.35
N GLU A 136 -3.36 -1.01 -12.20
CA GLU A 136 -3.88 -2.34 -11.94
C GLU A 136 -5.26 -2.18 -11.27
N GLU A 137 -6.31 -2.63 -11.95
CA GLU A 137 -7.67 -2.66 -11.44
C GLU A 137 -8.17 -4.10 -11.43
N ARG A 138 -8.56 -4.58 -10.26
CA ARG A 138 -9.19 -5.89 -10.05
C ARG A 138 -10.59 -5.67 -9.52
N ARG A 139 -11.54 -6.43 -10.08
CA ARG A 139 -12.91 -6.52 -9.57
C ARG A 139 -13.27 -7.98 -9.39
N ASP A 140 -13.60 -8.34 -8.16
CA ASP A 140 -13.99 -9.70 -7.80
C ASP A 140 -15.53 -9.83 -7.73
N PRO A 141 -16.09 -11.04 -7.90
CA PRO A 141 -17.54 -11.26 -7.91
C PRO A 141 -18.26 -10.92 -6.59
N ASP A 142 -17.54 -10.91 -5.47
CA ASP A 142 -18.03 -10.54 -4.14
C ASP A 142 -18.19 -9.02 -3.96
N GLY A 143 -17.79 -8.23 -4.97
CA GLY A 143 -17.81 -6.77 -4.90
C GLY A 143 -16.50 -6.18 -4.40
N ALA A 144 -15.49 -7.00 -4.06
CA ALA A 144 -14.18 -6.50 -3.71
C ALA A 144 -13.52 -5.81 -4.92
N VAL A 145 -12.88 -4.68 -4.64
CA VAL A 145 -12.19 -3.87 -5.64
C VAL A 145 -10.78 -3.61 -5.16
N GLN A 146 -9.81 -3.77 -6.06
CA GLN A 146 -8.46 -3.26 -5.87
C GLN A 146 -8.12 -2.37 -7.05
N PHE A 147 -7.86 -1.10 -6.78
CA PHE A 147 -7.48 -0.12 -7.78
C PHE A 147 -6.14 0.47 -7.38
N LYS A 148 -5.15 0.44 -8.25
CA LYS A 148 -3.84 1.05 -8.01
C LYS A 148 -3.32 1.70 -9.25
N VAL A 149 -3.04 3.00 -9.18
CA VAL A 149 -2.31 3.75 -10.20
C VAL A 149 -1.04 4.32 -9.57
N TRP A 150 0.10 4.02 -10.16
CA TRP A 150 1.38 4.45 -9.61
C TRP A 150 2.40 4.76 -10.69
N ASN A 151 3.28 5.71 -10.37
CA ASN A 151 4.43 6.04 -11.18
C ASN A 151 5.53 5.00 -10.96
N GLU A 152 5.96 4.32 -12.03
CA GLU A 152 7.01 3.30 -11.95
C GLU A 152 8.37 3.91 -11.53
N LEU A 153 8.60 5.20 -11.77
CA LEU A 153 9.88 5.90 -11.50
C LEU A 153 9.91 6.67 -10.17
N GLU A 154 8.77 6.91 -9.53
CA GLU A 154 8.65 7.73 -8.31
C GLU A 154 7.89 7.01 -7.19
N ASP A 155 7.97 7.47 -5.94
CA ASP A 155 7.00 7.06 -4.91
C ASP A 155 5.76 7.96 -4.97
N GLN A 156 5.06 7.86 -6.10
CA GLN A 156 3.93 8.71 -6.42
C GLN A 156 2.77 7.92 -7.01
N GLY A 157 1.59 8.04 -6.40
CA GLY A 157 0.40 7.38 -6.89
C GLY A 157 -0.73 7.31 -5.87
N MET A 158 -1.73 6.52 -6.20
CA MET A 158 -2.91 6.26 -5.38
C MET A 158 -3.29 4.79 -5.47
N ALA A 159 -3.79 4.26 -4.36
CA ALA A 159 -4.38 2.92 -4.28
C ALA A 159 -5.65 2.98 -3.44
N VAL A 160 -6.67 2.26 -3.90
CA VAL A 160 -7.93 2.04 -3.21
C VAL A 160 -8.17 0.54 -3.15
N SER A 161 -8.57 0.04 -1.99
CA SER A 161 -9.09 -1.31 -1.89
C SER A 161 -10.36 -1.34 -1.04
N THR A 162 -11.36 -2.04 -1.54
CA THR A 162 -12.60 -2.32 -0.84
C THR A 162 -12.72 -3.82 -0.69
N THR A 163 -12.83 -4.29 0.55
CA THR A 163 -13.18 -5.67 0.94
C THR A 163 -14.42 -5.61 1.82
N ASP A 164 -15.00 -6.78 2.16
CA ASP A 164 -16.25 -6.89 2.95
C ASP A 164 -16.27 -6.04 4.24
N ASP A 165 -15.11 -5.83 4.87
CA ASP A 165 -14.97 -5.18 6.17
C ASP A 165 -14.12 -3.90 6.15
N GLN A 166 -13.50 -3.56 5.02
CA GLN A 166 -12.51 -2.48 4.96
C GLN A 166 -12.56 -1.71 3.65
N HIS A 167 -12.63 -0.39 3.78
CA HIS A 167 -12.28 0.53 2.71
C HIS A 167 -10.95 1.21 3.04
N ARG A 168 -9.94 1.01 2.20
CA ARG A 168 -8.60 1.58 2.38
C ARG A 168 -8.25 2.47 1.21
N PHE A 169 -7.80 3.68 1.55
CA PHE A 169 -7.24 4.65 0.62
C PHE A 169 -5.78 4.92 1.00
N GLU A 170 -4.88 4.84 0.03
CA GLU A 170 -3.47 5.18 0.18
C GLU A 170 -3.04 6.10 -0.97
N ALA A 171 -2.36 7.18 -0.65
CA ALA A 171 -1.80 8.07 -1.65
C ALA A 171 -0.43 8.59 -1.20
N ARG A 172 0.49 8.74 -2.17
CA ARG A 172 1.83 9.28 -1.93
C ARG A 172 2.23 10.20 -3.06
N ARG A 173 3.07 11.18 -2.72
CA ARG A 173 3.65 12.11 -3.69
C ARG A 173 4.99 12.61 -3.18
N SER A 174 6.00 11.76 -3.34
CA SER A 174 7.39 12.08 -3.00
C SER A 174 8.32 11.64 -4.14
N PRO A 175 9.44 12.35 -4.34
CA PRO A 175 10.52 11.84 -5.16
C PRO A 175 10.97 10.50 -4.59
N ARG A 176 11.27 9.53 -5.47
CA ARG A 176 11.86 8.29 -4.99
C ARG A 176 13.31 8.53 -4.56
N ALA A 177 13.69 8.01 -3.39
CA ALA A 177 15.08 8.05 -2.95
C ALA A 177 15.95 7.28 -3.98
N PRO A 178 17.13 7.79 -4.38
CA PRO A 178 17.99 7.12 -5.36
C PRO A 178 18.41 5.69 -4.96
N THR A 179 18.42 5.43 -3.65
CA THR A 179 18.76 4.14 -3.03
C THR A 179 17.60 3.14 -3.02
N TYR A 180 16.42 3.53 -3.49
CA TYR A 180 15.21 2.72 -3.46
C TYR A 180 15.03 1.99 -4.80
N PRO A 181 15.31 0.68 -4.87
CA PRO A 181 15.51 -0.03 -6.13
C PRO A 181 14.22 -0.49 -6.81
N TYR A 182 13.06 -0.25 -6.22
CA TYR A 182 11.83 -0.95 -6.57
C TYR A 182 10.69 -0.04 -7.00
N THR A 183 9.86 -0.50 -7.93
CA THR A 183 8.64 0.21 -8.34
C THR A 183 7.50 -0.14 -7.39
N ALA A 184 6.43 0.67 -7.33
CA ALA A 184 5.30 0.30 -6.48
C ALA A 184 4.60 -0.99 -6.93
N PHE A 185 4.83 -1.44 -8.17
CA PHE A 185 4.29 -2.69 -8.70
C PHE A 185 5.26 -3.86 -8.52
N ASP A 186 6.55 -3.60 -8.67
CA ASP A 186 7.64 -4.57 -8.47
C ASP A 186 8.17 -4.37 -7.05
N LYS A 187 7.70 -5.12 -6.04
CA LYS A 187 8.14 -4.94 -4.62
C LYS A 187 9.59 -5.40 -4.34
N THR A 188 10.47 -5.48 -5.34
CA THR A 188 11.73 -6.26 -5.28
C THR A 188 12.92 -5.55 -5.89
N PHE A 189 14.12 -5.94 -5.45
CA PHE A 189 15.39 -5.45 -5.96
C PHE A 189 15.62 -5.82 -7.44
N GLU A 190 15.06 -6.93 -7.92
CA GLU A 190 15.20 -7.37 -9.32
C GLU A 190 13.97 -8.17 -9.78
N ARG A 191 13.53 -7.97 -11.03
CA ARG A 191 12.72 -8.95 -11.76
C ARG A 191 13.65 -10.09 -12.14
N VAL A 192 13.47 -11.26 -11.53
CA VAL A 192 14.38 -12.38 -11.77
C VAL A 192 13.84 -13.21 -12.93
N ASP A 193 14.56 -13.21 -14.06
CA ASP A 193 14.23 -14.08 -15.20
C ASP A 193 14.30 -15.55 -14.75
N MET A 194 13.17 -16.24 -14.84
CA MET A 194 13.04 -17.63 -14.47
C MET A 194 13.63 -18.59 -15.52
N LYS A 195 14.14 -18.07 -16.64
CA LYS A 195 14.63 -18.82 -17.81
C LYS A 195 13.64 -19.85 -18.33
N LYS A 196 12.36 -19.54 -18.16
CA LYS A 196 11.24 -20.40 -18.54
C LYS A 196 10.58 -19.80 -19.78
N PRO A 197 10.80 -20.38 -20.97
CA PRO A 197 10.11 -19.93 -22.16
C PRO A 197 8.62 -20.21 -21.98
N ALA A 198 7.81 -19.26 -22.41
CA ALA A 198 6.37 -19.41 -22.43
C ALA A 198 5.79 -18.64 -23.61
N SER A 199 4.61 -19.04 -24.01
CA SER A 199 3.81 -18.30 -24.95
C SER A 199 2.39 -18.19 -24.45
N HIS A 200 1.69 -17.19 -24.96
CA HIS A 200 0.29 -16.98 -24.73
C HIS A 200 -0.37 -16.52 -26.02
N ARG A 201 -1.31 -17.32 -26.53
CA ARG A 201 -2.02 -17.07 -27.80
C ARG A 201 -1.08 -16.73 -28.97
N GLY A 202 0.05 -17.44 -29.06
CA GLY A 202 1.04 -17.28 -30.13
C GLY A 202 2.01 -16.10 -29.95
N VAL A 203 1.96 -15.39 -28.82
CA VAL A 203 2.94 -14.36 -28.46
C VAL A 203 3.90 -14.91 -27.41
N ASP A 204 5.20 -14.77 -27.67
CA ASP A 204 6.24 -15.20 -26.73
C ASP A 204 6.32 -14.25 -25.52
N CYS A 205 6.49 -14.83 -24.35
CA CYS A 205 6.74 -14.11 -23.10
C CYS A 205 7.75 -14.86 -22.23
N ALA A 206 8.52 -14.11 -21.45
CA ALA A 206 9.45 -14.64 -20.46
C ALA A 206 8.81 -14.54 -19.08
N TRP A 207 8.98 -15.57 -18.25
CA TRP A 207 8.54 -15.55 -16.87
C TRP A 207 9.54 -14.83 -15.99
N PHE A 208 9.05 -13.90 -15.19
CA PHE A 208 9.80 -13.19 -14.17
C PHE A 208 9.20 -13.45 -12.80
N ASP A 209 10.04 -13.83 -11.85
CA ASP A 209 9.67 -13.88 -10.44
C ASP A 209 9.75 -12.46 -9.84
N LEU A 210 8.70 -12.06 -9.13
CA LEU A 210 8.58 -10.76 -8.45
C LEU A 210 8.75 -10.93 -6.92
N LYS A 211 9.67 -11.81 -6.50
CA LYS A 211 9.97 -12.19 -5.10
C LYS A 211 10.44 -11.05 -4.17
N PRO A 212 9.74 -10.75 -3.06
CA PRO A 212 10.26 -9.85 -2.02
C PRO A 212 11.40 -10.53 -1.23
N ASP A 213 12.66 -10.23 -1.53
CA ASP A 213 13.83 -10.85 -0.88
C ASP A 213 14.29 -10.13 0.42
N ILE A 214 13.34 -9.70 1.27
CA ILE A 214 13.66 -9.22 2.63
C ILE A 214 13.71 -10.39 3.64
N LEU A 215 13.25 -11.59 3.24
CA LEU A 215 13.37 -12.80 4.07
C LEU A 215 14.14 -13.88 3.30
N LYS A 216 15.28 -14.28 3.87
CA LYS A 216 16.22 -15.32 3.44
C LYS A 216 15.56 -16.63 2.91
N PRO A 217 16.34 -17.48 2.19
CA PRO A 217 15.84 -18.28 1.07
C PRO A 217 15.05 -19.49 1.54
N ALA A 218 13.76 -19.51 1.23
CA ALA A 218 13.02 -20.74 1.06
C ALA A 218 12.62 -20.85 -0.41
N VAL A 219 13.30 -21.73 -1.12
CA VAL A 219 12.84 -22.32 -2.38
C VAL A 219 11.51 -23.02 -2.07
N LYS A 220 10.37 -22.29 -2.08
CA LYS A 220 9.02 -22.90 -2.09
C LYS A 220 7.79 -22.00 -2.33
N ASN A 221 7.86 -20.67 -2.24
CA ASN A 221 6.67 -19.84 -2.40
C ASN A 221 6.90 -18.76 -3.48
N VAL A 222 6.47 -19.02 -4.71
CA VAL A 222 6.29 -17.95 -5.71
C VAL A 222 5.12 -17.09 -5.20
N VAL A 223 5.43 -15.94 -4.58
CA VAL A 223 4.40 -15.02 -4.06
C VAL A 223 3.74 -14.27 -5.22
N ARG A 224 4.52 -13.92 -6.26
CA ARG A 224 4.01 -13.33 -7.49
C ARG A 224 4.98 -13.58 -8.66
N ALA A 225 4.48 -13.96 -9.83
CA ALA A 225 5.27 -14.07 -11.05
C ALA A 225 4.47 -13.56 -12.27
N GLU A 226 5.14 -12.96 -13.24
CA GLU A 226 4.51 -12.42 -14.45
C GLU A 226 5.17 -13.00 -15.71
N CYS A 227 4.38 -13.39 -16.72
CA CYS A 227 4.88 -13.69 -18.05
C CYS A 227 4.78 -12.43 -18.90
N VAL A 228 5.91 -11.85 -19.27
CA VAL A 228 5.99 -10.51 -19.88
C VAL A 228 6.62 -10.61 -21.27
N THR A 229 6.05 -9.90 -22.23
CA THR A 229 6.63 -9.75 -23.58
C THR A 229 7.90 -8.90 -23.54
N PRO A 230 8.76 -8.94 -24.58
CA PRO A 230 9.98 -8.12 -24.63
C PRO A 230 9.74 -6.60 -24.49
N ASP A 231 8.57 -6.12 -24.92
CA ASP A 231 8.14 -4.73 -24.81
C ASP A 231 7.42 -4.39 -23.49
N GLY A 232 7.40 -5.32 -22.54
CA GLY A 232 6.97 -5.06 -21.17
C GLY A 232 5.48 -5.26 -20.90
N ILE A 233 4.76 -6.02 -21.74
CA ILE A 233 3.33 -6.30 -21.60
C ILE A 233 3.14 -7.63 -20.85
N PRO A 234 2.46 -7.63 -19.68
CA PRO A 234 2.14 -8.86 -18.98
C PRO A 234 1.02 -9.61 -19.72
N LEU A 235 1.20 -10.91 -19.97
CA LEU A 235 0.20 -11.78 -20.61
C LEU A 235 -0.38 -12.81 -19.65
N LYS A 236 0.34 -13.12 -18.58
CA LYS A 236 -0.09 -14.01 -17.49
C LYS A 236 0.50 -13.49 -16.18
N PHE A 237 -0.20 -13.68 -15.08
CA PHE A 237 0.43 -13.57 -13.77
C PHE A 237 -0.06 -14.65 -12.82
N ILE A 238 0.80 -14.98 -11.87
CA ILE A 238 0.53 -15.87 -10.74
C ILE A 238 0.65 -15.01 -9.49
N GLY A 239 -0.31 -15.13 -8.58
CA GLY A 239 -0.31 -14.47 -7.28
C GLY A 239 -0.85 -15.40 -6.20
N LEU A 240 -1.03 -14.85 -5.00
CA LEU A 240 -1.70 -15.52 -3.89
C LEU A 240 -2.96 -14.74 -3.53
N ASP A 241 -4.07 -15.45 -3.32
CA ASP A 241 -5.28 -14.85 -2.75
C ASP A 241 -5.18 -14.69 -1.22
N SER A 242 -6.24 -14.17 -0.60
CA SER A 242 -6.30 -13.91 0.85
C SER A 242 -6.17 -15.19 1.70
N SER A 243 -6.46 -16.37 1.13
CA SER A 243 -6.28 -17.67 1.80
C SER A 243 -4.85 -18.21 1.65
N GLY A 244 -4.02 -17.56 0.83
CA GLY A 244 -2.69 -18.05 0.45
C GLY A 244 -2.74 -19.10 -0.67
N ALA A 245 -3.88 -19.31 -1.33
CA ALA A 245 -3.97 -20.18 -2.49
C ALA A 245 -3.44 -19.47 -3.74
N ALA A 246 -2.79 -20.24 -4.61
CA ALA A 246 -2.26 -19.70 -5.87
C ALA A 246 -3.41 -19.33 -6.80
N GLU A 247 -3.40 -18.10 -7.31
CA GLU A 247 -4.32 -17.64 -8.34
C GLU A 247 -3.56 -17.33 -9.62
N ILE A 248 -4.15 -17.71 -10.74
CA ILE A 248 -3.55 -17.58 -12.07
C ILE A 248 -4.47 -16.73 -12.92
N PHE A 249 -3.94 -15.67 -13.49
CA PHE A 249 -4.64 -14.82 -14.43
C PHE A 249 -4.02 -14.95 -15.81
N THR A 250 -4.87 -14.97 -16.83
CA THR A 250 -4.43 -15.06 -18.23
C THR A 250 -5.11 -13.97 -19.06
N ALA A 251 -4.33 -13.31 -19.91
CA ALA A 251 -4.85 -12.27 -20.79
C ALA A 251 -5.88 -12.85 -21.76
N PHE A 252 -7.01 -12.18 -21.91
CA PHE A 252 -7.96 -12.49 -22.98
C PHE A 252 -8.08 -11.35 -24.00
N ASP A 253 -7.62 -10.15 -23.64
CA ASP A 253 -7.41 -9.03 -24.54
C ASP A 253 -6.09 -8.35 -24.18
N ALA A 254 -5.25 -8.05 -25.16
CA ALA A 254 -3.96 -7.39 -24.96
C ALA A 254 -3.65 -6.52 -26.18
N ARG A 255 -3.63 -5.21 -25.97
CA ARG A 255 -3.50 -4.20 -27.03
C ARG A 255 -2.31 -3.29 -26.76
N ARG A 256 -1.40 -3.20 -27.73
CA ARG A 256 -0.35 -2.17 -27.82
C ARG A 256 -1.01 -0.90 -28.32
N ARG A 257 -1.29 0.04 -27.43
CA ARG A 257 -1.93 1.30 -27.81
C ARG A 257 -1.51 2.42 -26.87
N PRO A 258 -1.49 3.67 -27.34
CA PRO A 258 -1.47 4.82 -26.45
C PRO A 258 -2.66 4.74 -25.47
N VAL A 259 -2.38 5.02 -24.20
CA VAL A 259 -3.40 5.16 -23.15
C VAL A 259 -3.48 6.63 -22.78
N ASP A 260 -4.68 7.22 -22.77
CA ASP A 260 -4.85 8.56 -22.23
C ASP A 260 -4.75 8.48 -20.70
N PHE A 261 -4.00 9.39 -20.08
CA PHE A 261 -3.87 9.43 -18.63
C PHE A 261 -5.23 9.56 -17.91
N LYS A 262 -6.24 10.15 -18.56
CA LYS A 262 -7.62 10.21 -18.04
C LYS A 262 -8.24 8.83 -17.82
N GLU A 263 -7.83 7.81 -18.57
CA GLU A 263 -8.28 6.43 -18.37
C GLU A 263 -7.71 5.80 -17.09
N MET A 264 -6.71 6.43 -16.47
CA MET A 264 -6.04 5.94 -15.26
C MET A 264 -6.54 6.63 -13.97
N ILE A 265 -7.48 7.57 -14.10
CA ILE A 265 -8.06 8.27 -12.96
C ILE A 265 -9.05 7.31 -12.26
N PRO A 266 -8.95 7.12 -10.93
CA PRO A 266 -9.93 6.33 -10.20
C PRO A 266 -11.34 6.87 -10.45
N PRO A 267 -12.31 5.99 -10.74
CA PRO A 267 -13.68 6.43 -10.95
C PRO A 267 -14.27 6.96 -9.62
N PRO A 268 -15.21 7.92 -9.66
CA PRO A 268 -15.65 8.65 -8.47
C PRO A 268 -16.17 7.74 -7.35
N GLU A 269 -16.84 6.64 -7.67
CA GLU A 269 -17.34 5.69 -6.68
C GLU A 269 -16.25 5.11 -5.77
N LEU A 270 -15.00 5.08 -6.23
CA LEU A 270 -13.85 4.56 -5.49
C LEU A 270 -13.12 5.61 -4.67
N ILE A 271 -13.40 6.91 -4.82
CA ILE A 271 -12.62 8.00 -4.20
C ILE A 271 -13.47 9.12 -3.59
N ASP A 272 -14.77 9.18 -3.89
CA ASP A 272 -15.68 10.18 -3.34
C ASP A 272 -15.99 9.84 -1.86
N PRO A 273 -15.57 10.67 -0.91
CA PRO A 273 -15.82 10.41 0.52
C PRO A 273 -17.30 10.26 0.86
N LEU A 274 -18.19 10.91 0.10
CA LEU A 274 -19.63 10.82 0.31
C LEU A 274 -20.15 9.39 0.08
N THR A 275 -19.55 8.63 -0.84
CA THR A 275 -19.93 7.23 -1.07
C THR A 275 -19.51 6.31 0.08
N TRP A 276 -18.58 6.77 0.92
CA TRP A 276 -18.09 6.05 2.09
C TRP A 276 -18.76 6.50 3.40
N GLY A 277 -19.65 7.50 3.34
CA GLY A 277 -20.31 8.07 4.52
C GLY A 277 -19.48 9.11 5.27
N PHE A 278 -18.47 9.71 4.63
CA PHE A 278 -17.62 10.75 5.22
C PHE A 278 -17.82 12.11 4.55
N THR A 279 -17.77 13.17 5.34
CA THR A 279 -17.69 14.55 4.87
C THR A 279 -16.26 15.07 5.01
N VAL A 280 -15.82 15.88 4.06
CA VAL A 280 -14.48 16.49 4.06
C VAL A 280 -14.53 17.96 4.44
N GLY A 281 -13.43 18.46 4.99
CA GLY A 281 -13.20 19.89 5.17
C GLY A 281 -12.90 20.57 3.83
N GLU A 282 -12.96 21.90 3.78
CA GLU A 282 -12.55 22.67 2.60
C GLU A 282 -11.05 22.50 2.28
#